data_AF-A0A2M8KVA4-F1
#
_entry.id   AF-A0A2M8KVA4-F1
#
_cell.length_a   1.000
_cell.length_b   1.000
_cell.length_c   1.000
_cell.angle_alpha   90.00
_cell.angle_beta   90.00
_cell.angle_gamma   90.00
#
_symmetry.space_group_name_H-M   'P 1'
#
loop_
_entity.id
_entity.type
_entity.pdbx_description
1 polymer ?
#
loop_
_entity_poly.entity_id
_entity_poly.type
_entity_poly.pdbx_seq_one_letter_code
_entity_poly.pdbx_strand_id
1 'polypeptide(L)'
;EDSDIMQFGLDGVESFFMILKNKAAAELDIAQGVPFDLGTVKALGIMTRNEEALILAQKNGYGLVIRKDPSTGNARIKARPDSSVNLKAAYEEIKKQDTKGHWFLHGSGKMLLNASDKGGSTEPTKLTLQNLIRILQDTV
;
A
#
# COMPACT_ATOMS: atom_id res chain seq x y z
N GLU A 1 -13.43 -35.11 -18.36
CA GLU A 1 -14.61 -35.01 -17.47
C GLU A 1 -14.22 -35.20 -16.00
N ASP A 2 -13.91 -36.40 -15.51
CA ASP A 2 -13.55 -36.58 -14.08
C ASP A 2 -12.20 -35.96 -13.69
N SER A 3 -11.20 -36.05 -14.56
CA SER A 3 -9.88 -35.44 -14.34
C SER A 3 -9.95 -33.91 -14.26
N ASP A 4 -10.85 -33.29 -15.02
CA ASP A 4 -11.00 -31.84 -15.05
C ASP A 4 -11.69 -31.34 -13.76
N ILE A 5 -12.65 -32.10 -13.25
CA ILE A 5 -13.31 -31.83 -11.97
C ILE A 5 -12.32 -31.97 -10.81
N MET A 6 -11.46 -33.00 -10.83
CA MET A 6 -10.40 -33.13 -9.83
C MET A 6 -9.38 -32.00 -9.92
N GLN A 7 -8.94 -31.63 -11.12
CA GLN A 7 -7.98 -30.53 -11.32
C GLN A 7 -8.55 -29.20 -10.80
N PHE A 8 -9.81 -28.89 -11.11
CA PHE A 8 -10.47 -27.70 -10.59
C PHE A 8 -10.50 -27.67 -9.05
N GLY A 9 -10.77 -28.82 -8.42
CA GLY A 9 -10.72 -28.96 -6.97
C GLY A 9 -9.33 -28.68 -6.40
N LEU A 10 -8.28 -29.23 -7.03
CA LEU A 10 -6.88 -29.01 -6.62
C LEU A 10 -6.45 -27.54 -6.78
N ASP A 11 -6.78 -26.91 -7.91
CA ASP A 11 -6.49 -25.50 -8.18
C ASP A 11 -7.16 -24.59 -7.12
N GLY A 12 -8.37 -24.94 -6.69
CA GLY A 12 -9.08 -24.23 -5.63
C GLY A 12 -8.38 -24.32 -4.27
N VAL A 13 -7.92 -25.52 -3.89
CA VAL A 13 -7.16 -25.73 -2.63
C VAL A 13 -5.80 -25.02 -2.69
N GLU A 14 -5.11 -25.08 -3.83
CA GLU A 14 -3.83 -24.39 -4.03
C GLU A 14 -4.01 -22.87 -3.92
N SER A 15 -5.05 -22.32 -4.54
CA SER A 15 -5.40 -20.90 -4.45
C SER A 15 -5.67 -20.48 -3.00
N PHE A 16 -6.43 -21.27 -2.25
CA PHE A 16 -6.69 -21.01 -0.84
C PHE A 16 -5.41 -21.02 0.00
N PHE A 17 -4.55 -22.02 -0.23
CA PHE A 17 -3.27 -22.11 0.45
C PHE A 17 -2.35 -20.93 0.14
N MET A 18 -2.35 -20.45 -1.12
CA MET A 18 -1.62 -19.26 -1.52
C MET A 18 -2.12 -18.01 -0.78
N ILE A 19 -3.43 -17.84 -0.63
CA ILE A 19 -4.01 -16.73 0.16
C ILE A 19 -3.54 -16.80 1.62
N LEU A 20 -3.55 -17.99 2.24
CA LEU A 20 -3.07 -18.15 3.62
C LEU A 20 -1.59 -17.81 3.77
N LYS A 21 -0.75 -18.26 2.82
CA LYS A 21 0.67 -17.90 2.79
C LYS A 21 0.88 -16.40 2.67
N ASN A 22 0.12 -15.73 1.80
CA ASN A 22 0.21 -14.28 1.64
C ASN A 22 -0.19 -13.55 2.92
N LYS A 23 -1.22 -14.00 3.63
CA LYS A 23 -1.60 -13.41 4.93
C LYS A 23 -0.51 -13.58 5.98
N ALA A 24 0.07 -14.77 6.10
CA ALA A 24 1.16 -15.02 7.04
C ALA A 24 2.40 -14.17 6.72
N ALA A 25 2.75 -14.02 5.44
CA ALA A 25 3.83 -13.14 5.01
C ALA A 25 3.52 -11.67 5.29
N ALA A 26 2.27 -11.24 5.09
CA ALA A 26 1.83 -9.88 5.39
C ALA A 26 1.98 -9.52 6.87
N GLU A 27 1.76 -10.46 7.80
CA GLU A 27 1.99 -10.23 9.23
C GLU A 27 3.48 -9.97 9.55
N LEU A 28 4.37 -10.73 8.93
CA LEU A 28 5.82 -10.53 9.08
C LEU A 28 6.26 -9.18 8.49
N ASP A 29 5.72 -8.82 7.32
CA ASP A 29 6.01 -7.53 6.67
C ASP A 29 5.53 -6.35 7.53
N ILE A 30 4.35 -6.47 8.15
CA ILE A 30 3.81 -5.46 9.08
C ILE A 30 4.70 -5.32 10.31
N ALA A 31 5.19 -6.43 10.86
CA ALA A 31 6.09 -6.42 12.01
C ALA A 31 7.44 -5.76 11.72
N GLN A 32 7.92 -5.85 10.47
CA GLN A 32 9.15 -5.19 10.00
C GLN A 32 8.91 -3.77 9.47
N GLY A 33 7.66 -3.32 9.43
CA GLY A 33 7.31 -1.99 8.98
C GLY A 33 7.85 -0.89 9.91
N VAL A 34 7.93 0.33 9.39
CA VAL A 34 8.34 1.53 10.12
C VAL A 34 7.09 2.22 10.66
N PRO A 35 6.75 2.10 11.96
CA PRO A 35 5.64 2.82 12.54
C PRO A 35 5.98 4.31 12.68
N PHE A 36 4.99 5.17 12.49
CA PHE A 36 5.10 6.62 12.71
C PHE A 36 3.74 7.20 13.10
N ASP A 37 3.75 8.34 13.78
CA ASP A 37 2.54 9.01 14.25
C ASP A 37 2.23 10.27 13.43
N LEU A 38 0.95 10.49 13.16
CA LEU A 38 0.38 11.67 12.52
C LEU A 38 -0.61 12.32 13.51
N GLY A 39 -0.05 13.03 14.49
CA GLY A 39 -0.81 13.59 15.61
C GLY A 39 -1.48 12.49 16.44
N THR A 40 -2.80 12.33 16.29
CA THR A 40 -3.59 11.28 16.98
C THR A 40 -3.74 9.99 16.19
N VAL A 41 -3.28 9.96 14.93
CA VAL A 41 -3.44 8.83 14.02
C VAL A 41 -2.14 8.03 13.93
N LYS A 42 -2.20 6.73 14.25
CA LYS A 42 -1.09 5.81 14.05
C LYS A 42 -0.96 5.42 12.59
N ALA A 43 0.26 5.47 12.06
CA ALA A 43 0.57 5.13 10.69
C ALA A 43 1.72 4.13 10.58
N LEU A 44 1.81 3.47 9.42
CA LEU A 44 2.81 2.43 9.17
C LEU A 44 3.34 2.52 7.74
N GLY A 45 4.66 2.51 7.59
CA GLY A 45 5.33 2.40 6.30
C GLY A 45 5.91 1.00 6.10
N ILE A 46 5.58 0.35 4.98
CA ILE A 46 5.97 -1.04 4.71
C ILE A 46 6.65 -1.12 3.34
N MET A 47 7.80 -1.80 3.29
CA MET A 47 8.48 -2.18 2.05
C MET A 47 8.09 -3.61 1.68
N THR A 48 7.07 -3.79 0.84
CA THR A 48 6.62 -5.13 0.45
C THR A 48 5.95 -5.15 -0.92
N ARG A 49 6.05 -6.30 -1.59
CA ARG A 49 5.30 -6.63 -2.81
C ARG A 49 3.88 -7.11 -2.49
N ASN A 50 3.66 -7.59 -1.28
CA ASN A 50 2.39 -8.16 -0.88
C ASN A 50 1.33 -7.07 -0.69
N GLU A 51 0.27 -7.11 -1.49
CA GLU A 51 -0.82 -6.13 -1.39
C GLU A 51 -1.69 -6.34 -0.14
N GLU A 52 -1.74 -7.57 0.40
CA GLU A 52 -2.56 -7.89 1.57
C GLU A 52 -2.06 -7.19 2.84
N ALA A 53 -0.75 -6.92 2.93
CA ALA A 53 -0.13 -6.21 4.05
C ALA A 53 -0.78 -4.84 4.29
N LEU A 54 -1.21 -4.14 3.22
CA LEU A 54 -1.86 -2.85 3.35
C LEU A 54 -3.24 -2.98 4.02
N ILE A 55 -4.04 -3.97 3.61
CA ILE A 55 -5.39 -4.20 4.16
C ILE A 55 -5.29 -4.71 5.59
N LEU A 56 -4.35 -5.64 5.85
CA LEU A 56 -4.14 -6.23 7.16
C LEU A 56 -3.64 -5.19 8.18
N ALA A 57 -2.73 -4.30 7.78
CA ALA A 57 -2.28 -3.19 8.62
C ALA A 57 -3.45 -2.28 9.03
N GLN A 58 -4.34 -1.91 8.09
CA GLN A 58 -5.50 -1.09 8.44
C GLN A 58 -6.44 -1.80 9.44
N LYS A 59 -6.62 -3.12 9.29
CA LYS A 59 -7.37 -3.96 10.25
C LYS A 59 -6.72 -4.01 11.63
N ASN A 60 -5.38 -3.98 11.69
CA ASN A 60 -4.62 -3.95 12.94
C ASN A 60 -4.64 -2.58 13.66
N GLY A 61 -5.42 -1.61 13.16
CA GLY A 61 -5.68 -0.35 13.84
C GLY A 61 -4.88 0.85 13.31
N TYR A 62 -4.04 0.68 12.29
CA TYR A 62 -3.35 1.80 11.66
C TYR A 62 -4.31 2.64 10.83
N GLY A 63 -4.39 3.93 11.12
CA GLY A 63 -5.25 4.89 10.42
C GLY A 63 -4.69 5.30 9.06
N LEU A 64 -3.39 5.15 8.82
CA LEU A 64 -2.76 5.36 7.52
C LEU A 64 -1.66 4.34 7.27
N VAL A 65 -1.57 3.83 6.04
CA VAL A 65 -0.54 2.86 5.66
C VAL A 65 0.09 3.26 4.34
N ILE A 66 1.42 3.26 4.30
CA ILE A 66 2.24 3.39 3.09
C ILE A 66 2.76 2.01 2.73
N ARG A 67 2.57 1.59 1.48
CA ARG A 67 3.22 0.42 0.91
C ARG A 67 4.08 0.85 -0.24
N LYS A 68 5.38 0.54 -0.21
CA LYS A 68 6.27 0.71 -1.36
C LYS A 68 6.83 -0.64 -1.78
N ASP A 69 6.76 -0.91 -3.07
CA ASP A 69 7.29 -2.13 -3.66
C ASP A 69 8.82 -1.99 -3.85
N PRO A 70 9.64 -2.89 -3.28
CA PRO A 70 11.09 -2.82 -3.42
C PRO A 70 11.62 -3.15 -4.82
N SER A 71 10.86 -3.87 -5.65
CA SER A 71 11.24 -4.17 -7.04
C SER A 71 10.82 -3.10 -8.03
N THR A 72 9.53 -2.74 -8.02
CA THR A 72 8.98 -1.85 -9.02
C THR A 72 9.12 -0.39 -8.60
N GLY A 73 9.29 -0.11 -7.30
CA GLY A 73 9.32 1.25 -6.75
C GLY A 73 7.94 1.88 -6.57
N ASN A 74 6.88 1.21 -7.03
CA ASN A 74 5.49 1.65 -6.94
C ASN A 74 5.10 1.87 -5.48
N ALA A 75 4.44 3.01 -5.21
CA ALA A 75 3.97 3.34 -3.87
C ALA A 75 2.44 3.45 -3.83
N ARG A 76 1.84 3.03 -2.71
CA ARG A 76 0.42 3.23 -2.42
C ARG A 76 0.30 3.73 -0.99
N ILE A 77 -0.43 4.83 -0.81
CA ILE A 77 -0.74 5.39 0.51
C ILE A 77 -2.24 5.34 0.67
N LYS A 78 -2.71 4.66 1.72
CA LYS A 78 -4.15 4.57 2.03
C LYS A 78 -4.40 4.93 3.49
N ALA A 79 -5.26 5.92 3.67
CA ALA A 79 -5.89 6.20 4.95
C ALA A 79 -7.13 5.31 5.13
N ARG A 80 -7.46 4.97 6.37
CA ARG A 80 -8.72 4.31 6.69
C ARG A 80 -9.89 5.26 6.39
N PRO A 81 -11.04 4.76 5.87
CA PRO A 81 -12.18 5.61 5.54
C PRO A 81 -12.73 6.42 6.72
N ASP A 82 -12.67 5.85 7.92
CA ASP A 82 -13.14 6.43 9.19
C ASP A 82 -12.11 7.35 9.89
N SER A 83 -10.87 7.41 9.38
CA SER A 83 -9.86 8.33 9.92
C SER A 83 -10.13 9.77 9.49
N SER A 84 -9.67 10.75 10.28
CA SER A 84 -9.72 12.19 9.92
C SER A 84 -8.74 12.60 8.82
N VAL A 85 -7.81 11.71 8.43
CA VAL A 85 -6.67 12.01 7.54
C VAL A 85 -7.11 12.49 6.15
N ASN A 86 -6.52 13.56 5.63
CA ASN A 86 -6.71 14.00 4.25
C ASN A 86 -5.36 14.11 3.52
N LEU A 87 -5.22 13.37 2.41
CA LEU A 87 -3.97 13.26 1.66
C LEU A 87 -3.78 14.38 0.61
N LYS A 88 -4.70 15.35 0.51
CA LYS A 88 -4.61 16.40 -0.51
C LYS A 88 -3.35 17.26 -0.33
N ALA A 89 -3.01 17.66 0.89
CA ALA A 89 -1.80 18.44 1.14
C ALA A 89 -0.52 17.63 0.84
N ALA A 90 -0.49 16.37 1.30
CA ALA A 90 0.59 15.44 1.00
C ALA A 90 0.77 15.23 -0.51
N TYR A 91 -0.32 15.12 -1.27
CA TYR A 91 -0.29 14.97 -2.72
C TYR A 91 0.38 16.15 -3.43
N GLU A 92 -0.02 17.37 -3.09
CA GLU A 92 0.56 18.57 -3.69
C GLU A 92 2.05 18.69 -3.36
N GLU A 93 2.46 18.30 -2.14
CA GLU A 93 3.86 18.30 -1.75
C GLU A 93 4.67 17.21 -2.46
N ILE A 94 4.11 16.00 -2.58
CA ILE A 94 4.70 14.92 -3.38
C ILE A 94 4.90 15.38 -4.83
N LYS A 95 3.93 16.06 -5.45
CA LYS A 95 4.07 16.55 -6.84
C LYS A 95 5.18 17.59 -7.02
N LYS A 96 5.50 18.38 -5.99
CA LYS A 96 6.63 19.33 -6.05
C LYS A 96 7.97 18.61 -5.99
N GLN A 97 8.07 17.57 -5.15
CA GLN A 97 9.33 16.86 -4.92
C GLN A 97 9.58 15.74 -5.94
N ASP A 98 8.52 15.08 -6.41
CA ASP A 98 8.57 14.00 -7.38
C ASP A 98 7.97 14.45 -8.71
N THR A 99 8.84 15.03 -9.54
CA THR A 99 8.48 15.54 -10.86
C THR A 99 8.40 14.46 -11.94
N LYS A 100 8.75 13.22 -11.61
CA LYS A 100 8.82 12.08 -12.55
C LYS A 100 7.77 11.02 -12.26
N GLY A 101 7.59 10.68 -10.98
CA GLY A 101 6.61 9.71 -10.55
C GLY A 101 5.20 10.17 -10.89
N HIS A 102 4.41 9.27 -11.47
CA HIS A 102 3.01 9.58 -11.72
C HIS A 102 2.18 9.25 -10.49
N TRP A 103 1.57 10.28 -9.91
CA TRP A 103 0.74 10.16 -8.72
C TRP A 103 -0.71 10.49 -9.04
N PHE A 104 -1.62 9.71 -8.47
CA PHE A 104 -3.06 9.91 -8.57
C PHE A 104 -3.68 9.97 -7.17
N LEU A 105 -4.37 11.07 -6.88
CA LEU A 105 -5.20 11.23 -5.69
C LEU A 105 -6.63 10.82 -6.00
N HIS A 106 -7.15 9.85 -5.27
CA HIS A 106 -8.56 9.47 -5.35
C HIS A 106 -9.46 10.59 -4.82
N GLY A 107 -10.64 10.79 -5.42
CA GLY A 107 -11.55 11.90 -5.09
C GLY A 107 -12.02 11.96 -3.62
N SER A 108 -11.90 10.86 -2.87
CA SER A 108 -12.16 10.85 -1.42
C SER A 108 -11.09 11.54 -0.57
N GLY A 109 -9.91 11.82 -1.14
CA GLY A 109 -8.76 12.34 -0.40
C GLY A 109 -8.10 11.32 0.53
N LYS A 110 -8.51 10.04 0.51
CA LYS A 110 -8.01 8.99 1.42
C LYS A 110 -7.01 8.04 0.78
N MET A 111 -6.79 8.12 -0.53
CA MET A 111 -5.94 7.18 -1.25
C MET A 111 -5.09 7.90 -2.28
N LEU A 112 -3.79 7.64 -2.22
CA LEU A 112 -2.79 8.06 -3.19
C LEU A 112 -2.15 6.83 -3.83
N LEU A 113 -2.13 6.82 -5.15
CA LEU A 113 -1.59 5.72 -5.95
C LEU A 113 -0.44 6.27 -6.79
N ASN A 114 0.70 5.60 -6.76
CA ASN A 114 1.82 5.88 -7.64
C ASN A 114 2.06 4.70 -8.59
N ALA A 115 2.09 5.03 -9.88
CA ALA A 115 2.18 4.10 -10.99
C ALA A 115 1.06 3.03 -11.00
N SER A 116 0.76 2.48 -12.18
CA SER A 116 -0.24 1.43 -12.33
C SER A 116 0.30 0.34 -13.21
N ASP A 117 0.27 -0.90 -12.71
CA ASP A 117 0.67 -2.09 -13.47
C ASP A 117 -0.30 -2.39 -14.63
N LYS A 118 -1.49 -1.76 -14.66
CA LYS A 118 -2.57 -2.06 -15.60
C LYS A 118 -2.90 -0.96 -16.61
N GLY A 119 -2.26 0.21 -16.55
CA GLY A 119 -2.68 1.34 -17.38
C GLY A 119 -1.66 2.44 -17.53
N GLY A 120 -0.68 2.22 -18.41
CA GLY A 120 0.10 3.25 -19.14
C GLY A 120 0.90 4.30 -18.36
N SER A 121 0.75 4.37 -17.04
CA SER A 121 1.41 5.31 -16.15
C SER A 121 2.57 4.59 -15.48
N THR A 122 3.73 4.73 -16.11
CA THR A 122 4.84 3.77 -16.02
C THR A 122 5.96 4.19 -15.07
N GLU A 123 5.96 5.43 -14.58
CA GLU A 123 7.08 5.90 -13.77
C GLU A 123 6.81 5.78 -12.26
N PRO A 124 7.47 4.81 -11.58
CA PRO A 124 7.43 4.71 -10.13
C PRO A 124 8.10 5.93 -9.49
N THR A 125 7.69 6.24 -8.27
CA THR A 125 8.28 7.33 -7.50
C THR A 125 9.74 7.04 -7.14
N LYS A 126 10.59 8.06 -7.30
CA LYS A 126 11.97 8.03 -6.77
C LYS A 126 12.04 8.36 -5.28
N LEU A 127 10.93 8.79 -4.67
CA LEU A 127 10.88 9.04 -3.23
C LEU A 127 11.07 7.73 -2.47
N THR A 128 11.96 7.77 -1.49
CA THR A 128 12.15 6.68 -0.53
C THR A 128 10.95 6.59 0.41
N LEU A 129 10.79 5.44 1.08
CA LEU A 129 9.75 5.29 2.09
C LEU A 129 9.88 6.35 3.19
N GLN A 130 11.11 6.66 3.62
CA GLN A 130 11.38 7.69 4.62
C GLN A 130 10.97 9.10 4.16
N ASN A 131 11.22 9.45 2.90
CA ASN A 131 10.78 10.74 2.36
C ASN A 131 9.26 10.84 2.34
N LEU A 132 8.56 9.76 1.96
CA LEU A 132 7.10 9.71 1.98
C LEU A 132 6.54 9.85 3.41
N ILE A 133 7.15 9.17 4.39
CA ILE A 133 6.79 9.31 5.80
C ILE A 133 6.95 10.76 6.25
N ARG A 134 8.08 11.38 5.93
CA ARG A 134 8.35 12.78 6.30
C ARG A 134 7.33 13.74 5.70
N ILE A 135 7.03 13.62 4.41
CA ILE A 135 6.01 14.46 3.76
C ILE A 135 4.66 14.32 4.47
N LEU A 136 4.27 13.10 4.84
CA LEU A 136 3.01 12.88 5.56
C LEU A 136 3.04 13.51 6.95
N GLN A 137 4.13 13.38 7.70
CA GLN A 137 4.27 14.03 9.02
C GLN A 137 4.21 15.56 8.95
N ASP A 138 4.68 16.15 7.85
CA ASP A 138 4.69 17.60 7.66
C ASP A 138 3.34 18.15 7.12
N THR A 139 2.46 17.30 6.59
CA THR A 139 1.27 17.75 5.82
C THR A 139 -0.07 17.18 6.28
N VAL A 140 -0.09 16.16 7.14
CA VAL A 140 -1.30 15.48 7.64
C VAL A 140 -1.44 15.68 9.14
#